data_AF-A0A383ASG9-F1
#
_entry.id   AF-A0A383ASG9-F1
#
_cell.length_a   1.000
_cell.length_b   1.000
_cell.length_c   1.000
_cell.angle_alpha   90.00
_cell.angle_beta   90.00
_cell.angle_gamma   90.00
#
_symmetry.space_group_name_H-M   'P 1'
#
loop_
_entity.id
_entity.type
_entity.pdbx_description
1 polymer ?
#
loop_
_entity_poly.entity_id
_entity_poly.type
_entity_poly.pdbx_seq_one_letter_code
_entity_poly.pdbx_strand_id
1 'polypeptide(L)'
;MANAFFSEEISSAKVIIYGAGSAGIQLASALRYSVEMTPIAFVDNDKSLNNTSVGGLKVLSPKSFEKILRKRKVDEVLIAMPSASRSTIQ
;
A
#
# COMPACT_ATOMS: atom_id res chain seq x y z
N MET A 1 34.37 -10.03 19.81
CA MET A 1 33.99 -9.55 18.46
C MET A 1 33.11 -10.61 17.82
N ALA A 2 31.79 -10.49 17.99
CA ALA A 2 30.82 -11.46 17.48
C ALA A 2 29.54 -10.70 17.16
N ASN A 3 29.49 -10.03 16.02
CA ASN A 3 28.27 -9.40 15.52
C ASN A 3 28.21 -9.46 13.98
N ALA A 4 28.85 -10.48 13.40
CA ALA A 4 29.02 -10.64 11.97
C ALA A 4 28.38 -11.94 11.46
N PHE A 5 27.19 -12.31 11.95
CA PHE A 5 26.38 -13.37 11.35
C PHE A 5 24.89 -13.05 11.61
N PHE A 6 24.11 -12.97 10.52
CA PHE A 6 22.68 -12.62 10.43
C PHE A 6 22.27 -11.16 10.65
N SER A 7 22.70 -10.29 9.73
CA SER A 7 21.71 -9.40 9.11
C SER A 7 21.35 -10.00 7.76
N GLU A 8 20.48 -11.03 7.76
CA GLU A 8 19.56 -11.08 6.63
C GLU A 8 18.87 -9.71 6.65
N GLU A 9 19.05 -8.92 5.59
CA GLU A 9 18.22 -7.74 5.40
C GLU A 9 16.78 -8.22 5.51
N ILE A 10 16.11 -7.96 6.63
CA ILE A 10 14.67 -8.17 6.75
C ILE A 10 14.07 -7.12 5.80
N SER A 11 13.95 -7.50 4.52
CA SER A 11 13.39 -6.68 3.48
C SER A 11 11.89 -6.74 3.66
N SER A 12 11.31 -5.70 4.27
CA SER A 12 9.86 -5.59 4.40
C SER A 12 9.21 -5.58 3.00
N ALA A 13 8.19 -6.38 2.78
CA ALA A 13 7.42 -6.41 1.55
C ALA A 13 6.77 -5.03 1.31
N LYS A 14 7.01 -4.44 0.14
CA LYS A 14 6.43 -3.16 -0.26
C LYS A 14 5.01 -3.39 -0.73
N VAL A 15 4.06 -2.89 0.04
CA VAL A 15 2.64 -3.10 -0.22
C VAL A 15 1.94 -1.84 -0.71
N ILE A 16 1.03 -2.04 -1.67
CA ILE A 16 0.07 -1.03 -2.10
C ILE A 16 -1.26 -1.34 -1.42
N ILE A 17 -1.93 -0.32 -0.87
CA ILE A 17 -3.26 -0.49 -0.28
C ILE A 17 -4.31 0.05 -1.26
N TYR A 18 -5.23 -0.81 -1.70
CA TYR A 18 -6.36 -0.43 -2.53
C TYR A 18 -7.53 0.00 -1.64
N GLY A 19 -7.93 1.27 -1.76
CA GLY A 19 -8.85 1.99 -0.90
C GLY A 19 -8.11 2.98 0.02
N ALA A 20 -8.31 4.28 -0.18
CA ALA A 20 -7.78 5.37 0.65
C ALA A 20 -8.81 5.90 1.67
N GLY A 21 -9.95 5.21 1.81
CA GLY A 21 -10.96 5.48 2.81
C GLY A 21 -10.58 5.00 4.22
N SER A 22 -11.55 5.00 5.14
CA SER A 22 -11.31 4.72 6.56
C SER A 22 -10.64 3.37 6.83
N ALA A 23 -11.03 2.29 6.15
CA ALA A 23 -10.40 0.97 6.33
C ALA A 23 -8.96 0.94 5.80
N GLY A 24 -8.69 1.56 4.66
CA GLY A 24 -7.34 1.69 4.12
C GLY A 24 -6.42 2.46 5.05
N ILE A 25 -6.91 3.57 5.60
CA ILE A 25 -6.18 4.37 6.59
C ILE A 25 -5.89 3.55 7.85
N GLN A 26 -6.86 2.78 8.34
CA GLN A 26 -6.66 1.90 9.51
C GLN A 26 -5.62 0.81 9.23
N LEU A 27 -5.69 0.17 8.07
CA LEU A 27 -4.70 -0.84 7.65
C LEU A 27 -3.30 -0.22 7.56
N ALA A 28 -3.16 0.93 6.90
CA ALA A 28 -1.88 1.63 6.82
C ALA A 28 -1.33 2.00 8.21
N SER A 29 -2.20 2.41 9.13
CA SER A 29 -1.83 2.70 10.52
C SER A 29 -1.34 1.44 11.25
N ALA A 30 -1.98 0.30 11.05
CA ALA A 30 -1.55 -0.97 11.64
C ALA A 30 -0.18 -1.43 11.12
N LEU A 31 0.10 -1.15 9.84
CA LEU A 31 1.37 -1.49 9.19
C LEU A 31 2.49 -0.49 9.46
N ARG A 32 2.22 0.65 10.09
CA ARG A 32 3.21 1.74 10.29
C ARG A 32 4.49 1.29 11.00
N TYR A 33 4.38 0.30 11.89
CA TYR A 33 5.50 -0.24 12.66
C TYR A 33 5.78 -1.71 12.33
N SER A 34 5.21 -2.24 11.24
CA SER A 34 5.49 -3.60 10.80
C SER A 34 6.91 -3.71 10.27
N VAL A 35 7.60 -4.79 10.64
CA VAL A 35 8.91 -5.17 10.06
C VAL A 35 8.75 -6.02 8.79
N GLU A 36 7.57 -6.59 8.59
CA GLU A 36 7.27 -7.52 7.50
C GLU A 36 6.73 -6.79 6.27
N MET A 37 5.99 -5.69 6.45
CA MET A 37 5.30 -4.99 5.37
C MET A 37 5.41 -3.48 5.51
N THR A 38 5.80 -2.81 4.43
CA THR A 38 5.87 -1.36 4.35
C THR A 38 4.85 -0.84 3.33
N PRO A 39 3.80 -0.13 3.76
CA PRO A 39 2.89 0.57 2.86
C PRO A 39 3.62 1.67 2.10
N ILE A 40 3.51 1.70 0.77
CA ILE A 40 4.21 2.69 -0.06
C ILE A 40 3.30 3.66 -0.81
N ALA A 41 2.02 3.32 -1.01
CA ALA A 41 1.00 4.20 -1.57
C ALA A 41 -0.42 3.60 -1.39
N PHE A 42 -1.42 4.45 -1.54
CA PHE A 42 -2.80 4.05 -1.76
C PHE A 42 -3.16 4.04 -3.25
N VAL A 43 -4.16 3.25 -3.62
CA VAL A 43 -4.88 3.33 -4.90
C VAL A 43 -6.36 3.53 -4.61
N ASP A 44 -7.01 4.51 -5.22
CA ASP A 44 -8.45 4.75 -5.04
C ASP A 44 -9.11 5.21 -6.35
N ASN A 45 -10.39 4.87 -6.53
CA ASN A 45 -11.20 5.28 -7.68
C ASN A 45 -11.77 6.69 -7.52
N ASP A 46 -11.82 7.21 -6.29
CA ASP A 46 -12.23 8.59 -6.03
C ASP A 46 -11.22 9.57 -6.64
N LYS A 47 -11.65 10.22 -7.72
CA LYS A 47 -10.83 11.18 -8.45
C LYS A 47 -10.45 12.39 -7.60
N SER A 48 -11.22 12.72 -6.56
CA SER A 48 -10.92 13.81 -5.64
C SER A 48 -9.66 13.55 -4.82
N LEU A 49 -9.32 12.28 -4.59
CA LEU A 49 -8.14 11.87 -3.83
C LEU A 49 -6.88 11.75 -4.69
N ASN A 50 -6.99 11.83 -6.02
CA ASN A 50 -5.83 11.66 -6.91
C ASN A 50 -4.69 12.64 -6.62
N ASN A 51 -3.47 12.11 -6.45
CA ASN A 51 -2.26 12.86 -6.10
C ASN A 51 -2.30 13.58 -4.74
N THR A 52 -3.32 13.34 -3.92
CA THR A 52 -3.31 13.76 -2.52
C THR A 52 -2.39 12.86 -1.68
N SER A 53 -2.15 13.26 -0.43
CA SER A 53 -1.41 12.46 0.55
C SER A 53 -2.30 12.21 1.75
N VAL A 54 -2.42 10.95 2.15
CA VAL A 54 -3.19 10.49 3.31
C VAL A 54 -2.23 9.75 4.24
N GLY A 55 -2.06 10.25 5.46
CA GLY A 55 -1.11 9.65 6.42
C GLY A 55 0.34 9.62 5.92
N GLY A 56 0.73 10.52 5.01
CA GLY A 56 2.05 10.54 4.39
C GLY A 56 2.20 9.63 3.16
N LEU A 57 1.17 8.85 2.82
CA LEU A 57 1.14 7.98 1.65
C LEU A 57 0.41 8.67 0.49
N LYS A 58 1.02 8.64 -0.69
CA LYS A 58 0.41 9.18 -1.90
C LYS A 58 -0.79 8.33 -2.33
N VAL A 59 -1.89 8.98 -2.72
CA VAL A 59 -3.03 8.30 -3.35
C VAL A 59 -2.89 8.36 -4.87
N LEU A 60 -2.94 7.20 -5.50
CA LEU A 60 -2.76 7.00 -6.93
C LEU A 60 -4.09 6.64 -7.59
N SER A 61 -4.30 7.14 -8.81
CA SER A 61 -5.36 6.60 -9.67
C SER A 61 -5.01 5.19 -10.14
N PRO A 62 -5.99 4.32 -10.46
CA PRO A 62 -5.74 2.99 -11.03
C PRO A 62 -4.88 3.04 -12.30
N LYS A 63 -5.11 4.06 -13.15
CA LYS A 63 -4.32 4.28 -14.38
C LYS A 63 -2.85 4.61 -14.09
N SER A 64 -2.59 5.33 -13.00
CA SER A 64 -1.22 5.63 -12.54
C SER A 64 -0.57 4.40 -11.90
N PHE A 65 -1.36 3.60 -11.20
CA PHE A 65 -0.91 2.37 -10.53
C PHE A 65 -0.33 1.36 -11.51
N GLU A 66 -0.97 1.08 -12.65
CA GLU A 66 -0.42 0.19 -13.67
C GLU A 66 0.96 0.62 -14.19
N LYS A 67 1.20 1.93 -14.28
CA LYS A 67 2.50 2.48 -14.67
C LYS A 67 3.54 2.34 -13.57
N ILE A 68 3.11 2.38 -12.31
CA ILE A 68 3.96 2.28 -11.13
C ILE A 68 4.33 0.83 -10.83
N LEU A 69 3.42 -0.13 -11.01
CA LEU A 69 3.70 -1.57 -10.90
C LEU A 69 4.88 -1.98 -11.79
N ARG A 70 4.99 -1.41 -12.99
CA ARG A 70 6.11 -1.70 -13.90
C ARG A 70 7.43 -1.03 -13.50
N LYS A 71 7.39 0.01 -12.67
CA LYS A 71 8.55 0.85 -12.34
C LYS A 71 9.07 0.66 -10.92
N ARG A 72 8.21 0.25 -9.99
CA ARG A 72 8.55 -0.02 -8.60
C ARG A 72 8.40 -1.51 -8.34
N LYS A 73 9.34 -2.10 -7.60
CA LYS A 73 9.16 -3.43 -7.00
C LYS A 73 8.06 -3.30 -5.94
N VAL A 74 6.84 -3.63 -6.33
CA VAL A 74 5.70 -3.83 -5.45
C VAL A 74 5.60 -5.32 -5.23
N ASP A 75 5.61 -5.74 -3.99
CA ASP A 75 5.60 -7.16 -3.63
C ASP A 75 4.16 -7.66 -3.51
N GLU A 76 3.27 -6.84 -2.93
CA GLU A 76 1.87 -7.20 -2.71
C GLU A 76 0.89 -6.03 -2.85
N VAL A 77 -0.38 -6.37 -3.09
CA VAL A 77 -1.51 -5.43 -3.06
C VAL A 77 -2.50 -5.89 -2.01
N LEU A 78 -2.70 -5.07 -0.98
CA LEU A 78 -3.69 -5.29 0.07
C LEU A 78 -4.97 -4.54 -0.27
N ILE A 79 -6.12 -5.17 -0.08
CA ILE A 79 -7.42 -4.56 -0.38
C ILE A 79 -8.08 -4.17 0.93
N ALA A 80 -8.36 -2.87 1.09
CA ALA A 80 -8.98 -2.31 2.28
C ALA A 80 -10.19 -1.45 1.89
N MET A 81 -11.22 -2.14 1.38
CA MET A 81 -12.49 -1.51 1.03
C MET A 81 -13.52 -1.75 2.16
N PRO A 82 -13.95 -0.71 2.91
CA PRO A 82 -15.08 -0.84 3.83
C PRO A 82 -16.42 -0.85 3.09
N SER A 83 -16.43 -0.35 1.85
CA SER A 83 -17.61 -0.10 1.04
C SER A 83 -17.37 -0.52 -0.41
N ALA A 84 -16.79 -1.71 -0.63
CA ALA A 84 -16.96 -2.35 -1.91
C ALA A 84 -18.48 -2.44 -2.11
N SER A 85 -19.06 -1.53 -2.91
CA SER A 85 -20.31 -1.85 -3.55
C SER A 85 -20.07 -3.22 -4.13
N ARG A 86 -20.97 -4.14 -3.79
CA ARG A 86 -20.94 -5.54 -4.16
C ARG A 86 -21.19 -5.69 -5.67
N SER A 87 -20.55 -4.87 -6.49
CA SER A 87 -20.52 -4.87 -7.93
C SER A 87 -19.24 -5.56 -8.36
N THR A 88 -19.35 -6.89 -8.35
CA THR A 88 -18.77 -7.76 -9.38
C THR A 88 -17.24 -7.82 -9.42
N ILE A 89 -16.70 -8.77 -8.66
CA ILE A 89 -15.60 -9.60 -9.16
C ILE A 89 -16.26 -10.50 -10.24
N GLN A 90 -16.10 -10.14 -11.51
CA GLN A 90 -16.19 -11.05 -12.67
C GLN A 90 -15.01 -10.75 -13.59
#